data_AF-A0A9Q0FWZ0-F1
#
_entry.id   AF-A0A9Q0FWZ0-F1
#
_cell.length_a   1.000
_cell.length_b   1.000
_cell.length_c   1.000
_cell.angle_alpha   90.00
_cell.angle_beta   90.00
_cell.angle_gamma   90.00
#
_symmetry.space_group_name_H-M   'P 1'
#
loop_
_entity.id
_entity.type
_entity.pdbx_description
1 polymer ?
#
loop_
_entity_poly.entity_id
_entity_poly.type
_entity_poly.pdbx_seq_one_letter_code
_entity_poly.pdbx_strand_id
1 'polypeptide(L)'
;MAALVHHPAFSSLFLYPSSAKYWHCCIEGGPRRLAARTKPRNSVISRTQAGGVIMAFASANDNGKESGFQKGERLYLGMDFGTSGARYALIDKQGTIHSEAKREYPRFMVTLLSSPEMDILKTFLKREESVDWARSWRETLFSLLNDVPVHVRSLVASISIDGTSATTMIVDRWMSILRLFTCPSGLYLFILILDNSSTGEPLWRPFLYNESCPDALPMVKAIAPENHTVCSETSTLCKLVSWWNIEDSNKESALLLHQADWLLWLLHGKLGVSDYNNALKVGYDPELEAYPPWLISQPYSQLLPCVTAPGTSIGYLKEEISKQFGFPNDCSVCTGTTDSIAAFLAARATQPGKAVTSLGSTLAIKLLSTNRIEDARFGVYSHRLDDKWLVGGASNTGGAVLKQLFTDEQLEKLSEQINPMQASPLDYYPLKAVGERFPVADPKMVPRLHPRPESDVEFLHGMLESIARIEGKAYSLLKDLGATQVEEVFTAGGGAKNEKWTKIRERVLGLPVSSATQTEAAYGAALLALKGAQPNMS
;
A
#
# COMPACT_ATOMS: atom_id res chain seq x y z
N MET A 1 23.97 -47.55 -41.72
CA MET A 1 22.83 -48.20 -42.39
C MET A 1 21.60 -47.37 -42.03
N ALA A 2 21.15 -46.41 -42.85
CA ALA A 2 20.27 -46.57 -44.03
C ALA A 2 18.98 -47.36 -43.66
N ALA A 3 17.74 -46.91 -43.86
CA ALA A 3 17.10 -46.01 -44.84
C ALA A 3 15.80 -45.42 -44.21
N LEU A 4 15.37 -44.17 -44.45
CA LEU A 4 14.62 -43.63 -45.61
C LEU A 4 13.29 -44.34 -45.89
N VAL A 5 12.17 -43.58 -45.95
CA VAL A 5 11.18 -43.54 -47.06
C VAL A 5 9.97 -42.62 -46.75
N HIS A 6 9.88 -41.56 -47.57
CA HIS A 6 8.74 -40.89 -48.23
C HIS A 6 7.58 -40.13 -47.55
N HIS A 7 7.55 -38.83 -47.91
CA HIS A 7 6.45 -37.88 -48.10
C HIS A 7 5.64 -38.18 -49.39
N PRO A 8 4.39 -37.66 -49.59
CA PRO A 8 4.15 -36.36 -50.25
C PRO A 8 2.94 -35.59 -49.64
N ALA A 9 2.87 -34.26 -49.51
CA ALA A 9 2.87 -33.13 -50.47
C ALA A 9 1.65 -33.13 -51.42
N PHE A 10 0.73 -32.17 -51.20
CA PHE A 10 -0.15 -31.63 -52.22
C PHE A 10 -0.32 -30.11 -52.02
N SER A 11 -0.15 -29.39 -53.13
CA SER A 11 -0.14 -27.95 -53.30
C SER A 11 -1.08 -27.56 -54.44
N SER A 12 -1.83 -26.46 -54.29
CA SER A 12 -2.46 -25.65 -55.35
C SER A 12 -3.08 -24.42 -54.67
N LEU A 13 -2.63 -23.17 -54.75
CA LEU A 13 -2.36 -22.23 -55.87
C LEU A 13 -3.63 -21.77 -56.62
N PHE A 14 -3.72 -20.45 -56.87
CA PHE A 14 -4.70 -19.62 -57.62
C PHE A 14 -5.89 -19.08 -56.81
N LEU A 15 -6.36 -17.80 -56.86
CA LEU A 15 -6.14 -16.61 -57.72
C LEU A 15 -6.62 -15.35 -56.97
N TYR A 16 -5.94 -14.20 -57.18
CA TYR A 16 -6.52 -12.87 -57.02
C TYR A 16 -7.51 -12.57 -58.16
N PRO A 17 -8.54 -11.74 -57.92
CA PRO A 17 -8.61 -10.53 -58.73
C PRO A 17 -9.02 -9.27 -57.96
N SER A 18 -8.53 -8.16 -58.51
CA SER A 18 -8.87 -6.76 -58.28
C SER A 18 -10.33 -6.42 -58.63
N SER A 19 -10.97 -5.54 -57.84
CA SER A 19 -11.74 -4.40 -58.37
C SER A 19 -12.27 -3.50 -57.24
N ALA A 20 -11.94 -2.21 -57.31
CA ALA A 20 -12.58 -1.15 -56.55
C ALA A 20 -14.02 -0.92 -57.04
N LYS A 21 -14.92 -0.51 -56.12
CA LYS A 21 -16.05 0.39 -56.43
C LYS A 21 -16.60 1.04 -55.15
N TYR A 22 -16.57 2.37 -55.19
CA TYR A 22 -17.19 3.33 -54.30
C TYR A 22 -18.66 3.02 -54.00
N TRP A 23 -19.08 3.22 -52.74
CA TRP A 23 -20.43 3.66 -52.41
C TRP A 23 -20.37 4.70 -51.28
N HIS A 24 -20.65 5.95 -51.65
CA HIS A 24 -21.09 7.01 -50.76
C HIS A 24 -22.46 6.64 -50.16
N CYS A 25 -22.65 6.92 -48.87
CA CYS A 25 -23.96 7.36 -48.38
C CYS A 25 -23.76 8.35 -47.22
N CYS A 26 -23.98 9.62 -47.55
CA CYS A 26 -24.20 10.71 -46.61
C CYS A 26 -25.61 10.57 -46.02
N ILE A 27 -25.79 10.75 -44.72
CA ILE A 27 -26.98 11.43 -44.18
C ILE A 27 -26.52 12.40 -43.09
N GLU A 28 -26.60 13.69 -43.45
CA GLU A 28 -26.57 14.85 -42.58
C GLU A 28 -27.84 14.91 -41.71
N GLY A 29 -27.76 15.52 -40.52
CA GLY A 29 -28.96 15.83 -39.76
C GLY A 29 -28.73 16.37 -38.34
N GLY A 30 -28.30 17.63 -38.23
CA GLY A 30 -28.64 18.50 -37.09
C GLY A 30 -29.10 19.87 -37.64
N PRO A 31 -29.43 20.88 -36.81
CA PRO A 31 -29.89 20.88 -35.41
C PRO A 31 -31.18 21.73 -35.23
N ARG A 32 -31.85 21.69 -34.08
CA ARG A 32 -32.75 22.80 -33.65
C ARG A 32 -32.62 23.10 -32.16
N ARG A 33 -32.20 24.35 -31.90
CA ARG A 33 -32.30 25.08 -30.63
C ARG A 33 -33.73 25.51 -30.38
N LEU A 34 -34.14 25.59 -29.11
CA LEU A 34 -35.10 26.59 -28.64
C LEU A 34 -34.78 26.97 -27.20
N ALA A 35 -34.51 28.27 -27.02
CA ALA A 35 -34.38 28.95 -25.75
C ALA A 35 -35.73 29.57 -25.38
N ALA A 36 -36.08 29.59 -24.10
CA ALA A 36 -37.02 30.55 -23.55
C ALA A 36 -36.67 30.85 -22.08
N ARG A 37 -36.40 32.14 -21.83
CA ARG A 37 -36.28 32.78 -20.52
C ARG A 37 -37.67 32.96 -19.90
N THR A 38 -37.77 32.86 -18.58
CA THR A 38 -38.50 33.83 -17.71
C THR A 38 -38.17 33.61 -16.21
N LYS A 39 -37.90 34.71 -15.50
CA LYS A 39 -37.91 34.92 -14.03
C LYS A 39 -38.93 36.05 -13.76
N PRO A 40 -39.24 36.46 -12.52
CA PRO A 40 -39.71 35.70 -11.34
C PRO A 40 -41.01 36.35 -10.76
N ARG A 41 -41.65 35.76 -9.74
CA ARG A 41 -42.61 36.49 -8.89
C ARG A 41 -42.42 36.14 -7.41
N ASN A 42 -42.21 37.19 -6.63
CA ASN A 42 -42.32 37.25 -5.18
C ASN A 42 -43.78 37.09 -4.75
N SER A 43 -44.02 36.38 -3.66
CA SER A 43 -45.17 36.66 -2.78
C SER A 43 -44.82 36.30 -1.34
N VAL A 44 -44.80 37.32 -0.50
CA VAL A 44 -44.75 37.32 0.96
C VAL A 44 -46.14 37.00 1.48
N ILE A 45 -46.29 36.00 2.37
CA ILE A 45 -47.38 35.94 3.38
C ILE A 45 -46.80 35.38 4.69
N SER A 46 -47.29 35.99 5.77
CA SER A 46 -46.82 36.05 7.15
C SER A 46 -47.26 34.91 8.09
N ARG A 47 -46.39 34.65 9.08
CA ARG A 47 -46.61 34.36 10.52
C ARG A 47 -47.71 33.37 10.95
N THR A 48 -47.29 32.35 11.73
CA THR A 48 -47.64 32.21 13.16
C THR A 48 -46.61 31.34 13.90
N GLN A 49 -46.38 31.68 15.17
CA GLN A 49 -45.36 31.20 16.10
C GLN A 49 -45.70 29.83 16.73
N ALA A 50 -44.66 29.08 17.13
CA ALA A 50 -44.66 28.36 18.41
C ALA A 50 -43.22 28.03 18.88
N GLY A 51 -42.89 28.53 20.08
CA GLY A 51 -42.05 27.87 21.10
C GLY A 51 -40.58 27.58 20.79
N GLY A 52 -39.69 28.40 21.34
CA GLY A 52 -38.24 28.19 21.26
C GLY A 52 -37.65 27.23 22.28
N VAL A 53 -36.38 26.90 22.08
CA VAL A 53 -35.36 26.72 23.13
C VAL A 53 -34.08 27.38 22.63
N ILE A 54 -33.57 28.31 23.43
CA ILE A 54 -32.34 29.08 23.19
C ILE A 54 -31.17 28.22 23.64
N MET A 55 -30.23 27.93 22.72
CA MET A 55 -28.85 27.53 23.06
C MET A 55 -27.93 28.56 22.41
N ALA A 56 -27.26 29.34 23.24
CA ALA A 56 -26.36 30.40 22.83
C ALA A 56 -25.09 29.81 22.20
N PHE A 57 -24.85 30.13 20.92
CA PHE A 57 -23.52 29.98 20.33
C PHE A 57 -22.70 31.24 20.65
N ALA A 58 -21.62 31.05 21.40
CA ALA A 58 -20.58 32.05 21.52
C ALA A 58 -19.89 32.20 20.16
N SER A 59 -20.01 33.37 19.54
CA SER A 59 -19.27 33.71 18.33
C SER A 59 -17.80 33.92 18.70
N ALA A 60 -16.94 32.98 18.29
CA ALA A 60 -15.51 33.21 18.22
C ALA A 60 -15.19 33.83 16.85
N ASN A 61 -14.43 34.92 16.87
CA ASN A 61 -14.02 35.76 15.76
C ASN A 61 -13.66 34.99 14.48
N ASP A 62 -14.42 35.27 13.43
CA ASP A 62 -14.07 35.03 12.03
C ASP A 62 -13.00 36.05 11.60
N ASN A 63 -11.73 35.72 11.86
CA ASN A 63 -10.61 36.33 11.17
C ASN A 63 -10.40 35.55 9.88
N GLY A 64 -11.12 35.95 8.83
CA GLY A 64 -10.94 35.46 7.47
C GLY A 64 -9.48 35.62 7.03
N LYS A 65 -8.74 34.50 7.07
CA LYS A 65 -7.64 34.27 6.14
C LYS A 65 -8.26 33.55 4.94
N GLU A 66 -8.67 34.32 3.94
CA GLU A 66 -8.73 33.78 2.58
C GLU A 66 -7.33 33.25 2.26
N SER A 67 -7.16 31.93 2.24
CA SER A 67 -5.95 31.27 1.80
C SER A 67 -5.82 31.48 0.29
N GLY A 68 -5.29 32.64 -0.10
CA GLY A 68 -5.02 32.96 -1.50
C GLY A 68 -3.90 32.08 -2.03
N PHE A 69 -4.26 30.98 -2.70
CA PHE A 69 -3.32 30.14 -3.44
C PHE A 69 -2.59 31.00 -4.49
N GLN A 70 -1.27 30.89 -4.57
CA GLN A 70 -0.48 31.64 -5.55
C GLN A 70 -0.71 31.10 -6.96
N LYS A 71 -0.61 31.97 -7.97
CA LYS A 71 -0.75 31.55 -9.38
C LYS A 71 0.34 30.52 -9.73
N GLY A 72 -0.07 29.31 -10.08
CA GLY A 72 0.83 28.19 -10.40
C GLY A 72 1.11 27.23 -9.24
N GLU A 73 0.43 27.39 -8.11
CA GLU A 73 0.51 26.44 -7.00
C GLU A 73 -0.03 25.06 -7.40
N ARG A 74 0.70 24.01 -7.02
CA ARG A 74 0.41 22.61 -7.31
C ARG A 74 0.39 21.85 -6.00
N LEU A 75 -0.55 20.93 -5.87
CA LEU A 75 -0.72 20.07 -4.71
C LEU A 75 -0.54 18.60 -5.09
N TYR A 76 -0.16 17.78 -4.12
CA TYR A 76 0.26 16.40 -4.31
C TYR A 76 -0.51 15.52 -3.34
N LEU A 77 -1.28 14.57 -3.88
CA LEU A 77 -2.19 13.73 -3.12
C LEU A 77 -1.55 12.38 -2.85
N GLY A 78 -1.35 12.06 -1.58
CA GLY A 78 -0.97 10.73 -1.13
C GLY A 78 -2.12 10.03 -0.44
N MET A 79 -2.27 8.73 -0.66
CA MET A 79 -3.28 7.92 0.01
C MET A 79 -2.66 6.67 0.61
N ASP A 80 -3.01 6.35 1.85
CA ASP A 80 -2.59 5.15 2.57
C ASP A 80 -3.77 4.20 2.68
N PHE A 81 -3.64 3.00 2.10
CA PHE A 81 -4.60 1.91 2.23
C PHE A 81 -4.07 0.84 3.19
N GLY A 82 -4.28 1.10 4.48
CA GLY A 82 -3.90 0.22 5.57
C GLY A 82 -4.83 -0.98 5.77
N THR A 83 -4.84 -1.51 6.99
CA THR A 83 -5.51 -2.78 7.31
C THR A 83 -7.00 -2.64 7.64
N SER A 84 -7.40 -1.52 8.24
CA SER A 84 -8.78 -1.29 8.73
C SER A 84 -9.49 -0.10 8.12
N GLY A 85 -8.76 0.73 7.37
CA GLY A 85 -9.29 1.88 6.66
C GLY A 85 -8.21 2.52 5.80
N ALA A 86 -8.59 3.56 5.09
CA ALA A 86 -7.69 4.35 4.28
C ALA A 86 -7.76 5.83 4.63
N ARG A 87 -6.72 6.58 4.32
CA ARG A 87 -6.65 8.02 4.54
C ARG A 87 -5.91 8.70 3.39
N TYR A 88 -6.07 10.02 3.25
CA TYR A 88 -5.25 10.80 2.34
C TYR A 88 -4.61 11.99 3.05
N ALA A 89 -3.49 12.45 2.50
CA ALA A 89 -2.87 13.74 2.80
C ALA A 89 -2.63 14.49 1.48
N LEU A 90 -3.05 15.75 1.43
CA LEU A 90 -2.83 16.65 0.31
C LEU A 90 -1.81 17.70 0.71
N ILE A 91 -0.65 17.70 0.06
CA ILE A 91 0.47 18.57 0.43
C ILE A 91 0.87 19.52 -0.69
N ASP A 92 1.49 20.64 -0.34
CA ASP A 92 2.23 21.47 -1.29
C ASP A 92 3.68 21.00 -1.47
N LYS A 93 4.46 21.73 -2.28
CA LYS A 93 5.88 21.44 -2.55
C LYS A 93 6.79 21.59 -1.32
N GLN A 94 6.39 22.36 -0.30
CA GLN A 94 7.09 22.45 0.99
C GLN A 94 6.76 21.24 1.88
N GLY A 95 5.65 20.58 1.59
CA GLY A 95 5.04 19.52 2.37
C GLY A 95 4.15 20.04 3.50
N THR A 96 3.61 21.25 3.36
CA THR A 96 2.51 21.71 4.22
C THR A 96 1.26 20.92 3.87
N ILE A 97 0.54 20.40 4.86
CA ILE A 97 -0.74 19.72 4.64
C ILE A 97 -1.82 20.79 4.44
N HIS A 98 -2.51 20.72 3.30
CA HIS A 98 -3.66 21.57 2.96
C HIS A 98 -4.99 20.89 3.27
N SER A 99 -5.02 19.56 3.22
CA SER A 99 -6.20 18.77 3.56
C SER A 99 -5.83 17.33 3.88
N GLU A 100 -6.59 16.72 4.78
CA GLU A 100 -6.49 15.31 5.14
C GLU A 100 -7.89 14.76 5.41
N ALA A 101 -8.09 13.48 5.13
CA ALA A 101 -9.30 12.77 5.54
C ALA A 101 -9.00 11.29 5.75
N LYS A 102 -9.88 10.63 6.51
CA LYS A 102 -9.80 9.19 6.78
C LYS A 102 -11.18 8.55 6.63
N ARG A 103 -11.21 7.34 6.09
CA ARG A 103 -12.41 6.49 6.02
C ARG A 103 -12.12 5.08 6.49
N GLU A 104 -13.07 4.50 7.19
CA GLU A 104 -13.10 3.07 7.47
C GLU A 104 -13.58 2.30 6.23
N TYR A 105 -13.21 1.03 6.13
CA TYR A 105 -13.68 0.19 5.02
C TYR A 105 -15.14 -0.19 5.22
N PRO A 106 -16.03 0.09 4.25
CA PRO A 106 -17.40 -0.44 4.29
C PRO A 106 -17.34 -1.97 4.21
N ARG A 107 -18.16 -2.68 4.99
CA ARG A 107 -18.21 -4.14 4.95
C ARG A 107 -19.24 -4.60 3.92
N PHE A 108 -18.76 -5.10 2.79
CA PHE A 108 -19.57 -5.82 1.82
C PHE A 108 -19.39 -7.32 2.03
N MET A 109 -20.49 -8.04 2.17
CA MET A 109 -20.47 -9.48 2.45
C MET A 109 -20.59 -10.24 1.14
N VAL A 110 -19.69 -11.18 0.88
CA VAL A 110 -19.85 -12.10 -0.26
C VAL A 110 -21.01 -13.03 0.08
N THR A 111 -22.15 -12.85 -0.59
CA THR A 111 -23.26 -13.80 -0.49
C THR A 111 -22.98 -14.91 -1.50
N LEU A 112 -22.46 -16.03 -1.03
CA LEU A 112 -22.27 -17.21 -1.87
C LEU A 112 -23.64 -17.73 -2.28
N LEU A 113 -24.05 -17.49 -3.54
CA LEU A 113 -25.21 -18.15 -4.12
C LEU A 113 -24.93 -19.66 -4.17
N SER A 114 -25.82 -20.45 -3.58
CA SER A 114 -25.72 -21.90 -3.47
C SER A 114 -25.89 -22.56 -4.85
N SER A 115 -24.79 -22.88 -5.52
CA SER A 115 -24.77 -23.87 -6.60
C SER A 115 -24.07 -25.17 -6.14
N PRO A 116 -24.45 -26.34 -6.69
CA PRO A 116 -23.86 -27.64 -6.30
C PRO A 116 -22.36 -27.77 -6.61
N GLU A 117 -21.87 -27.02 -7.61
CA GLU A 117 -20.44 -27.00 -8.01
C GLU A 117 -19.53 -26.31 -6.96
N MET A 118 -20.11 -25.61 -5.99
CA MET A 118 -19.39 -24.76 -5.03
C MET A 118 -19.19 -25.40 -3.64
N ASP A 119 -19.59 -26.65 -3.43
CA ASP A 119 -19.35 -27.35 -2.16
C ASP A 119 -17.85 -27.66 -1.95
N ILE A 120 -17.05 -27.75 -3.02
CA ILE A 120 -15.59 -27.84 -2.95
C ILE A 120 -15.01 -26.51 -2.42
N LEU A 121 -15.49 -25.36 -2.92
CA LEU A 121 -15.03 -24.04 -2.48
C LEU A 121 -15.35 -23.77 -0.99
N LYS A 122 -16.49 -24.26 -0.50
CA LYS A 122 -16.87 -24.19 0.93
C LYS A 122 -15.98 -25.03 1.85
N THR A 123 -15.27 -26.02 1.29
CA THR A 123 -14.35 -26.87 2.06
C THR A 123 -12.99 -26.17 2.26
N PHE A 124 -12.59 -25.31 1.31
CA PHE A 124 -11.38 -24.47 1.40
C PHE A 124 -11.62 -23.14 2.14
N LEU A 125 -12.81 -22.56 1.98
CA LEU A 125 -13.23 -21.37 2.73
C LEU A 125 -13.68 -21.82 4.12
N LYS A 126 -12.80 -21.73 5.12
CA LYS A 126 -13.23 -21.75 6.53
C LYS A 126 -14.42 -20.80 6.66
N ARG A 127 -15.49 -21.24 7.34
CA ARG A 127 -16.71 -20.46 7.64
C ARG A 127 -16.38 -19.10 8.26
N GLU A 128 -16.09 -18.13 7.43
CA GLU A 128 -16.16 -16.71 7.74
C GLU A 128 -16.75 -16.09 6.48
N GLU A 129 -17.98 -15.61 6.62
CA GLU A 129 -18.41 -14.31 6.10
C GLU A 129 -17.26 -13.47 5.48
N SER A 130 -16.84 -13.80 4.26
CA SER A 130 -15.64 -13.18 3.68
C SER A 130 -16.04 -11.81 3.16
N VAL A 131 -15.44 -10.76 3.73
CA VAL A 131 -15.60 -9.39 3.25
C VAL A 131 -15.10 -9.32 1.81
N ASP A 132 -15.89 -8.71 0.93
CA ASP A 132 -15.48 -8.35 -0.44
C ASP A 132 -14.53 -7.15 -0.39
N TRP A 133 -13.27 -7.45 -0.08
CA TRP A 133 -12.23 -6.45 0.11
C TRP A 133 -11.97 -5.61 -1.13
N ALA A 134 -12.03 -6.19 -2.33
CA ALA A 134 -11.82 -5.45 -3.58
C ALA A 134 -12.89 -4.36 -3.74
N ARG A 135 -14.17 -4.71 -3.52
CA ARG A 135 -15.25 -3.72 -3.50
C ARG A 135 -15.07 -2.70 -2.39
N SER A 136 -14.75 -3.13 -1.17
CA SER A 136 -14.52 -2.22 -0.04
C SER A 136 -13.45 -1.19 -0.35
N TRP A 137 -12.30 -1.60 -0.88
CA TRP A 137 -11.20 -0.69 -1.22
C TRP A 137 -11.57 0.25 -2.37
N ARG A 138 -12.26 -0.25 -3.41
CA ARG A 138 -12.73 0.58 -4.53
C ARG A 138 -13.67 1.68 -4.08
N GLU A 139 -14.69 1.35 -3.28
CA GLU A 139 -15.64 2.35 -2.76
C GLU A 139 -14.94 3.38 -1.87
N THR A 140 -13.99 2.93 -1.03
CA THR A 140 -13.21 3.83 -0.18
C THR A 140 -12.31 4.75 -1.00
N LEU A 141 -11.68 4.28 -2.09
CA LEU A 141 -10.87 5.10 -3.00
C LEU A 141 -11.68 6.27 -3.56
N PHE A 142 -12.82 5.97 -4.20
CA PHE A 142 -13.66 7.01 -4.79
C PHE A 142 -14.30 7.92 -3.74
N SER A 143 -14.60 7.39 -2.55
CA SER A 143 -15.07 8.20 -1.43
C SER A 143 -14.02 9.19 -0.94
N LEU A 144 -12.76 8.77 -0.82
CA LEU A 144 -11.65 9.65 -0.42
C LEU A 144 -11.33 10.70 -1.49
N LEU A 145 -11.40 10.35 -2.79
CA LEU A 145 -11.29 11.34 -3.87
C LEU A 145 -12.40 12.39 -3.79
N ASN A 146 -13.62 11.98 -3.42
CA ASN A 146 -14.72 12.91 -3.17
C ASN A 146 -14.50 13.78 -1.91
N ASP A 147 -13.73 13.31 -0.93
CA ASP A 147 -13.43 14.08 0.29
C ASP A 147 -12.37 15.17 0.05
N VAL A 148 -11.66 15.16 -1.07
CA VAL A 148 -10.75 16.26 -1.43
C VAL A 148 -11.58 17.54 -1.61
N PRO A 149 -11.25 18.67 -0.96
CA PRO A 149 -12.06 19.88 -1.03
C PRO A 149 -12.16 20.43 -2.46
N VAL A 150 -13.38 20.72 -2.92
CA VAL A 150 -13.67 21.13 -4.31
C VAL A 150 -12.79 22.29 -4.78
N HIS A 151 -12.51 23.26 -3.92
CA HIS A 151 -11.76 24.47 -4.27
C HIS A 151 -10.26 24.23 -4.53
N VAL A 152 -9.70 23.09 -4.10
CA VAL A 152 -8.29 22.73 -4.34
C VAL A 152 -8.10 21.62 -5.36
N ARG A 153 -9.18 20.95 -5.81
CA ARG A 153 -9.07 19.80 -6.73
C ARG A 153 -8.35 20.16 -8.04
N SER A 154 -8.59 21.36 -8.58
CA SER A 154 -7.94 21.86 -9.79
C SER A 154 -6.43 22.15 -9.63
N LEU A 155 -5.90 22.10 -8.40
CA LEU A 155 -4.48 22.28 -8.10
C LEU A 155 -3.74 20.95 -7.97
N VAL A 156 -4.44 19.81 -7.87
CA VAL A 156 -3.83 18.49 -7.68
C VAL A 156 -3.08 18.10 -8.96
N ALA A 157 -1.75 18.06 -8.86
CA ALA A 157 -0.84 17.77 -9.96
C ALA A 157 -0.53 16.28 -10.08
N SER A 158 -0.54 15.55 -8.97
CA SER A 158 -0.30 14.12 -8.98
C SER A 158 -0.91 13.38 -7.80
N ILE A 159 -1.08 12.08 -7.98
CA ILE A 159 -1.60 11.13 -6.99
C ILE A 159 -0.65 9.94 -6.86
N SER A 160 -0.41 9.49 -5.64
CA SER A 160 0.27 8.23 -5.33
C SER A 160 -0.45 7.51 -4.20
N ILE A 161 -0.41 6.18 -4.20
CA ILE A 161 -1.10 5.34 -3.22
C ILE A 161 -0.09 4.35 -2.63
N ASP A 162 -0.01 4.26 -1.31
CA ASP A 162 0.64 3.15 -0.63
C ASP A 162 -0.38 2.11 -0.14
N GLY A 163 0.09 0.90 0.13
CA GLY A 163 -0.76 -0.18 0.62
C GLY A 163 -0.01 -1.19 1.46
N THR A 164 -0.76 -2.10 2.06
CA THR A 164 -0.21 -3.16 2.91
C THR A 164 0.73 -4.08 2.13
N SER A 165 1.92 -4.34 2.69
CA SER A 165 2.92 -5.24 2.09
C SER A 165 2.37 -6.66 1.87
N ALA A 166 2.62 -7.24 0.70
CA ALA A 166 2.20 -8.60 0.32
C ALA A 166 0.68 -8.86 0.23
N THR A 167 -0.17 -7.84 0.31
CA THR A 167 -1.56 -8.00 -0.14
C THR A 167 -1.57 -8.17 -1.65
N THR A 168 -2.14 -9.28 -2.10
CA THR A 168 -1.97 -9.81 -3.46
C THR A 168 -3.31 -9.90 -4.17
N MET A 169 -3.35 -9.38 -5.39
CA MET A 169 -4.50 -9.45 -6.28
C MET A 169 -4.12 -10.20 -7.56
N ILE A 170 -4.95 -11.17 -7.93
CA ILE A 170 -4.88 -11.82 -9.24
C ILE A 170 -6.06 -11.31 -10.05
N VAL A 171 -5.76 -10.61 -11.13
CA VAL A 171 -6.77 -9.89 -11.93
C VAL A 171 -6.77 -10.36 -13.37
N ASP A 172 -7.89 -10.14 -14.04
CA ASP A 172 -8.06 -10.45 -15.45
C ASP A 172 -7.51 -9.33 -16.32
N ARG A 173 -6.71 -9.71 -17.31
CA ARG A 173 -6.08 -8.79 -18.26
C ARG A 173 -6.87 -8.68 -19.58
N TRP A 174 -7.81 -9.58 -19.87
CA TRP A 174 -8.52 -9.67 -21.17
C TRP A 174 -9.98 -10.09 -21.02
N MET A 175 -10.91 -9.33 -21.62
CA MET A 175 -12.25 -9.85 -21.93
C MET A 175 -12.32 -10.35 -23.38
N SER A 176 -12.67 -11.63 -23.59
CA SER A 176 -13.21 -12.10 -24.87
C SER A 176 -14.71 -12.35 -24.69
N ILE A 177 -15.56 -11.36 -24.99
CA ILE A 177 -17.02 -11.60 -25.00
C ILE A 177 -17.43 -12.22 -26.33
N LEU A 178 -17.78 -13.51 -26.32
CA LEU A 178 -18.61 -14.11 -27.36
C LEU A 178 -20.09 -13.88 -27.01
N ARG A 179 -20.74 -12.88 -27.62
CA ARG A 179 -22.21 -12.72 -27.55
C ARG A 179 -22.85 -13.37 -28.77
N LEU A 180 -23.55 -14.48 -28.54
CA LEU A 180 -24.42 -15.11 -29.53
C LEU A 180 -25.75 -14.35 -29.59
N PHE A 181 -26.03 -13.68 -30.70
CA PHE A 181 -27.36 -13.17 -30.99
C PHE A 181 -28.10 -14.17 -31.88
N THR A 182 -29.16 -14.79 -31.36
CA THR A 182 -30.08 -15.58 -32.18
C THR A 182 -31.11 -14.64 -32.82
N CYS A 183 -31.07 -14.52 -34.15
CA CYS A 183 -32.13 -13.86 -34.90
C CYS A 183 -33.33 -14.83 -35.06
N PRO A 184 -34.59 -14.40 -34.88
CA PRO A 184 -35.76 -15.26 -35.04
C PRO A 184 -35.93 -15.87 -36.44
N SER A 185 -35.17 -15.40 -37.44
CA SER A 185 -35.21 -15.86 -38.83
C SER A 185 -34.19 -16.94 -39.20
N GLY A 186 -33.41 -17.47 -38.24
CA GLY A 186 -32.53 -18.63 -38.48
C GLY A 186 -31.23 -18.32 -39.23
N LEU A 187 -30.86 -17.05 -39.43
CA LEU A 187 -29.51 -16.68 -39.88
C LEU A 187 -28.60 -16.41 -38.68
N TYR A 188 -27.50 -17.16 -38.56
CA TYR A 188 -26.45 -16.90 -37.58
C TYR A 188 -25.60 -15.71 -38.03
N LEU A 189 -25.74 -14.57 -37.35
CA LEU A 189 -24.80 -13.46 -37.49
C LEU A 189 -23.75 -13.57 -36.38
N PHE A 190 -22.53 -13.97 -36.74
CA PHE A 190 -21.39 -13.96 -35.83
C PHE A 190 -20.83 -12.54 -35.77
N ILE A 191 -21.15 -11.78 -34.73
CA ILE A 191 -20.45 -10.53 -34.43
C ILE A 191 -19.38 -10.84 -33.38
N LEU A 192 -18.13 -10.95 -33.81
CA LEU A 192 -16.98 -10.88 -32.91
C LEU A 192 -16.83 -9.43 -32.46
N ILE A 193 -17.25 -9.12 -31.24
CA ILE A 193 -16.84 -7.89 -30.57
C ILE A 193 -15.58 -8.22 -29.79
N LEU A 194 -14.42 -8.01 -30.42
CA LEU A 194 -13.15 -7.94 -29.71
C LEU A 194 -13.09 -6.58 -29.03
N ASP A 195 -13.64 -6.49 -27.81
CA ASP A 195 -13.34 -5.35 -26.95
C ASP A 195 -11.98 -5.62 -26.29
N ASN A 196 -10.91 -5.01 -26.81
CA ASN A 196 -9.56 -5.10 -26.26
C ASN A 196 -9.41 -4.24 -24.98
N SER A 197 -10.40 -4.27 -24.08
CA SER A 197 -10.35 -3.56 -22.81
C SER A 197 -9.89 -4.50 -21.71
N SER A 198 -8.79 -4.14 -21.03
CA SER A 198 -8.35 -4.86 -19.84
C SER A 198 -9.37 -4.65 -18.72
N THR A 199 -9.98 -5.72 -18.23
CA THR A 199 -11.06 -5.62 -17.22
C THR A 199 -10.52 -5.22 -15.86
N GLY A 200 -9.33 -5.71 -15.49
CA GLY A 200 -8.72 -5.57 -14.16
C GLY A 200 -9.62 -6.07 -13.03
N GLU A 201 -10.66 -6.85 -13.36
CA GLU A 201 -11.55 -7.46 -12.39
C GLU A 201 -10.81 -8.58 -11.66
N PRO A 202 -10.95 -8.71 -10.33
CA PRO A 202 -10.32 -9.80 -9.59
C PRO A 202 -10.80 -11.17 -10.11
N LEU A 203 -9.87 -12.01 -10.56
CA LEU A 203 -10.11 -13.42 -10.90
C LEU A 203 -10.26 -14.28 -9.63
N TRP A 204 -9.79 -13.77 -8.50
CA TRP A 204 -9.85 -14.41 -7.21
C TRP A 204 -10.06 -13.37 -6.11
N ARG A 205 -10.51 -13.80 -4.94
CA ARG A 205 -10.51 -12.91 -3.77
C ARG A 205 -9.08 -12.42 -3.49
N PRO A 206 -8.88 -11.20 -2.97
CA PRO A 206 -7.55 -10.78 -2.54
C PRO A 206 -6.99 -11.72 -1.46
N PHE A 207 -5.69 -12.01 -1.55
CA PHE A 207 -4.95 -12.60 -0.43
C PHE A 207 -4.43 -11.46 0.44
N LEU A 208 -4.80 -11.43 1.71
CA LEU A 208 -4.41 -10.34 2.61
C LEU A 208 -2.95 -10.47 3.06
N TYR A 209 -2.33 -9.36 3.45
CA TYR A 209 -0.94 -9.31 3.93
C TYR A 209 -0.57 -10.37 4.98
N ASN A 210 -1.50 -10.70 5.87
CA ASN A 210 -1.32 -11.66 6.97
C ASN A 210 -1.75 -13.09 6.63
N GLU A 211 -2.29 -13.34 5.44
CA GLU A 211 -2.68 -14.67 5.01
C GLU A 211 -1.44 -15.51 4.69
N SER A 212 -1.41 -16.74 5.21
CA SER A 212 -0.32 -17.71 5.06
C SER A 212 -0.71 -18.81 4.08
N CYS A 213 0.21 -19.15 3.17
CA CYS A 213 0.11 -20.22 2.17
C CYS A 213 1.21 -21.28 2.44
N PRO A 214 1.05 -22.15 3.45
CA PRO A 214 2.07 -23.13 3.84
C PRO A 214 2.24 -24.26 2.83
N ASP A 215 1.21 -24.54 2.02
CA ASP A 215 1.20 -25.48 0.90
C ASP A 215 2.21 -25.10 -0.18
N ALA A 216 2.37 -23.81 -0.44
CA ALA A 216 3.28 -23.28 -1.46
C ALA A 216 4.73 -23.11 -0.97
N LEU A 217 4.95 -23.01 0.34
CA LEU A 217 6.28 -22.72 0.91
C LEU A 217 7.37 -23.73 0.48
N PRO A 218 7.14 -25.07 0.48
CA PRO A 218 8.13 -26.02 0.02
C PRO A 218 8.55 -25.80 -1.44
N MET A 219 7.60 -25.44 -2.31
CA MET A 219 7.89 -25.16 -3.73
C MET A 219 8.70 -23.88 -3.88
N VAL A 220 8.36 -22.83 -3.13
CA VAL A 220 9.10 -21.56 -3.14
C VAL A 220 10.54 -21.77 -2.64
N LYS A 221 10.73 -22.53 -1.56
CA LYS A 221 12.07 -22.87 -1.03
C LYS A 221 12.89 -23.73 -1.98
N ALA A 222 12.26 -24.49 -2.88
CA ALA A 222 12.96 -25.32 -3.85
C ALA A 222 13.55 -24.51 -5.02
N ILE A 223 13.04 -23.30 -5.27
CA ILE A 223 13.48 -22.46 -6.40
C ILE A 223 14.24 -21.20 -5.97
N ALA A 224 13.88 -20.61 -4.82
CA ALA A 224 14.49 -19.38 -4.35
C ALA A 224 15.82 -19.69 -3.63
N PRO A 225 16.78 -18.73 -3.63
CA PRO A 225 17.98 -18.84 -2.82
C PRO A 225 17.64 -19.14 -1.35
N GLU A 226 18.52 -19.87 -0.68
CA GLU A 226 18.37 -20.15 0.74
C GLU A 226 18.21 -18.83 1.50
N ASN A 227 17.29 -18.79 2.46
CA ASN A 227 17.05 -17.62 3.31
C ASN A 227 16.55 -16.35 2.59
N HIS A 228 16.18 -16.42 1.30
CA HIS A 228 15.62 -15.27 0.58
C HIS A 228 14.31 -14.75 1.22
N THR A 229 14.03 -13.45 1.11
CA THR A 229 12.84 -12.79 1.71
C THR A 229 11.50 -13.38 1.25
N VAL A 230 11.48 -14.10 0.12
CA VAL A 230 10.27 -14.78 -0.41
C VAL A 230 10.00 -16.12 0.28
N CYS A 231 10.96 -16.69 1.01
CA CYS A 231 10.85 -17.96 1.72
C CYS A 231 10.04 -17.81 3.03
N SER A 232 8.85 -17.21 2.93
CA SER A 232 7.90 -16.96 4.00
C SER A 232 6.49 -17.27 3.51
N GLU A 233 5.69 -17.94 4.34
CA GLU A 233 4.32 -18.36 3.99
C GLU A 233 3.40 -17.17 3.65
N THR A 234 3.71 -15.97 4.13
CA THR A 234 2.93 -14.75 3.87
C THR A 234 3.45 -13.93 2.69
N SER A 235 4.53 -14.35 2.04
CA SER A 235 5.10 -13.68 0.86
C SER A 235 4.11 -13.67 -0.31
N THR A 236 4.22 -12.65 -1.16
CA THR A 236 3.44 -12.58 -2.41
C THR A 236 3.73 -13.78 -3.31
N LEU A 237 4.99 -14.26 -3.36
CA LEU A 237 5.35 -15.43 -4.15
C LEU A 237 4.65 -16.70 -3.67
N CYS A 238 4.58 -16.95 -2.35
CA CYS A 238 3.83 -18.10 -1.82
C CYS A 238 2.34 -18.01 -2.18
N LYS A 239 1.73 -16.82 -2.11
CA LYS A 239 0.33 -16.58 -2.50
C LYS A 239 0.11 -16.84 -4.00
N LEU A 240 1.01 -16.36 -4.84
CA LEU A 240 0.98 -16.60 -6.29
C LEU A 240 1.07 -18.10 -6.61
N VAL A 241 2.04 -18.80 -6.00
CA VAL A 241 2.24 -20.24 -6.22
C VAL A 241 1.04 -21.06 -5.73
N SER A 242 0.49 -20.73 -4.56
CA SER A 242 -0.71 -21.38 -4.04
C SER A 242 -1.90 -21.21 -4.99
N TRP A 243 -2.15 -19.97 -5.47
CA TRP A 243 -3.20 -19.71 -6.46
C TRP A 243 -2.95 -20.41 -7.80
N TRP A 244 -1.70 -20.44 -8.27
CA TRP A 244 -1.32 -21.06 -9.54
C TRP A 244 -1.63 -22.57 -9.56
N ASN A 245 -1.53 -23.24 -8.42
CA ASN A 245 -1.75 -24.69 -8.32
C ASN A 245 -3.23 -25.09 -8.21
N ILE A 246 -4.17 -24.14 -8.25
CA ILE A 246 -5.61 -24.44 -8.30
C ILE A 246 -5.96 -24.96 -9.70
N GLU A 247 -6.58 -26.15 -9.78
CA GLU A 247 -6.77 -26.91 -11.03
C GLU A 247 -7.73 -26.26 -12.05
N ASP A 248 -8.59 -25.30 -11.64
CA ASP A 248 -9.61 -24.67 -12.50
C ASP A 248 -9.45 -23.15 -12.73
N SER A 249 -8.30 -22.55 -12.41
CA SER A 249 -8.08 -21.11 -12.64
C SER A 249 -7.70 -20.80 -14.10
N ASN A 250 -8.33 -19.78 -14.70
CA ASN A 250 -7.89 -19.21 -15.98
C ASN A 250 -6.55 -18.48 -15.78
N LYS A 251 -5.46 -19.12 -16.21
CA LYS A 251 -4.09 -18.63 -16.01
C LYS A 251 -3.60 -17.75 -17.16
N GLU A 252 -4.17 -17.89 -18.35
CA GLU A 252 -3.67 -17.21 -19.56
C GLU A 252 -3.96 -15.70 -19.54
N SER A 253 -5.12 -15.32 -19.00
CA SER A 253 -5.50 -13.91 -18.85
C SER A 253 -5.12 -13.31 -17.49
N ALA A 254 -4.48 -14.07 -16.61
CA ALA A 254 -4.18 -13.59 -15.27
C ALA A 254 -2.99 -12.61 -15.24
N LEU A 255 -3.04 -11.69 -14.28
CA LEU A 255 -1.94 -10.81 -13.93
C LEU A 255 -1.87 -10.61 -12.42
N LEU A 256 -0.65 -10.56 -11.89
CA LEU A 256 -0.37 -10.24 -10.50
C LEU A 256 -0.30 -8.73 -10.30
N LEU A 257 -1.03 -8.22 -9.32
CA LEU A 257 -0.93 -6.85 -8.82
C LEU A 257 -0.91 -6.84 -7.29
N HIS A 258 -0.37 -5.78 -6.70
CA HIS A 258 -0.57 -5.49 -5.28
C HIS A 258 -1.79 -4.59 -5.09
N GLN A 259 -2.24 -4.47 -3.84
CA GLN A 259 -3.37 -3.61 -3.47
C GLN A 259 -3.21 -2.17 -4.01
N ALA A 260 -2.04 -1.55 -3.78
CA ALA A 260 -1.76 -0.21 -4.25
C ALA A 260 -1.76 -0.12 -5.78
N ASP A 261 -1.15 -1.08 -6.46
CA ASP A 261 -1.07 -1.14 -7.92
C ASP A 261 -2.46 -1.22 -8.55
N TRP A 262 -3.35 -2.06 -8.01
CA TRP A 262 -4.72 -2.19 -8.49
C TRP A 262 -5.55 -0.92 -8.26
N LEU A 263 -5.39 -0.28 -7.11
CA LEU A 263 -6.05 1.00 -6.81
C LEU A 263 -5.56 2.11 -7.73
N LEU A 264 -4.26 2.18 -8.03
CA LEU A 264 -3.70 3.12 -9.00
C LEU A 264 -4.23 2.81 -10.40
N TRP A 265 -4.28 1.53 -10.80
CA TRP A 265 -4.83 1.12 -12.09
C TRP A 265 -6.28 1.60 -12.27
N LEU A 266 -7.11 1.55 -11.23
CA LEU A 266 -8.47 2.12 -11.28
C LEU A 266 -8.47 3.61 -11.65
N LEU A 267 -7.38 4.34 -11.39
CA LEU A 267 -7.21 5.77 -11.69
C LEU A 267 -6.62 6.06 -13.07
N HIS A 268 -5.64 5.28 -13.54
CA HIS A 268 -4.88 5.56 -14.78
C HIS A 268 -5.10 4.54 -15.92
N GLY A 269 -5.71 3.38 -15.64
CA GLY A 269 -6.12 2.39 -16.66
C GLY A 269 -5.00 1.56 -17.31
N LYS A 270 -3.74 1.64 -16.85
CA LYS A 270 -2.61 0.88 -17.43
C LYS A 270 -2.29 -0.34 -16.56
N LEU A 271 -2.76 -1.53 -16.94
CA LEU A 271 -2.58 -2.73 -16.12
C LEU A 271 -1.12 -3.23 -16.15
N GLY A 272 -0.67 -3.87 -15.08
CA GLY A 272 0.64 -4.56 -15.05
C GLY A 272 1.83 -3.68 -14.72
N VAL A 273 1.62 -2.61 -13.96
CA VAL A 273 2.69 -1.75 -13.44
C VAL A 273 2.72 -1.88 -11.93
N SER A 274 3.91 -2.07 -11.36
CA SER A 274 4.17 -2.12 -9.92
C SER A 274 5.45 -1.36 -9.59
N ASP A 275 5.74 -1.19 -8.30
CA ASP A 275 7.00 -0.66 -7.81
C ASP A 275 7.88 -1.74 -7.14
N TYR A 276 9.18 -1.50 -7.07
CA TYR A 276 10.12 -2.49 -6.54
C TYR A 276 9.90 -2.81 -5.05
N ASN A 277 9.24 -1.95 -4.25
CA ASN A 277 8.98 -2.22 -2.84
C ASN A 277 7.81 -3.18 -2.66
N ASN A 278 6.76 -3.02 -3.45
CA ASN A 278 5.66 -3.97 -3.50
C ASN A 278 6.13 -5.30 -4.12
N ALA A 279 6.89 -5.26 -5.22
CA ALA A 279 7.40 -6.44 -5.91
C ALA A 279 8.49 -7.23 -5.16
N LEU A 280 9.11 -6.66 -4.11
CA LEU A 280 10.19 -7.31 -3.34
C LEU A 280 9.80 -8.71 -2.84
N LYS A 281 8.58 -8.86 -2.29
CA LYS A 281 8.08 -10.14 -1.77
C LYS A 281 7.50 -11.08 -2.83
N VAL A 282 7.54 -10.68 -4.09
CA VAL A 282 7.38 -11.55 -5.26
C VAL A 282 8.72 -12.20 -5.64
N GLY A 283 9.83 -11.52 -5.33
CA GLY A 283 11.18 -11.93 -5.71
C GLY A 283 11.84 -11.01 -6.72
N TYR A 284 11.27 -9.83 -7.00
CA TYR A 284 11.99 -8.81 -7.77
C TYR A 284 13.25 -8.40 -7.01
N ASP A 285 14.39 -8.39 -7.70
CA ASP A 285 15.65 -7.96 -7.12
C ASP A 285 15.90 -6.49 -7.49
N PRO A 286 15.74 -5.55 -6.53
CA PRO A 286 15.93 -4.14 -6.80
C PRO A 286 17.39 -3.76 -7.05
N GLU A 287 18.37 -4.59 -6.78
CA GLU A 287 19.77 -4.31 -7.13
C GLU A 287 20.06 -4.70 -8.58
N LEU A 288 19.50 -5.81 -9.05
CA LEU A 288 19.56 -6.23 -10.45
C LEU A 288 18.58 -5.46 -11.34
N GLU A 289 17.62 -4.76 -10.73
CA GLU A 289 16.48 -4.12 -11.39
C GLU A 289 15.67 -5.09 -12.27
N ALA A 290 15.60 -6.36 -11.88
CA ALA A 290 14.96 -7.42 -12.65
C ALA A 290 14.40 -8.53 -11.76
N TYR A 291 13.49 -9.33 -12.34
CA TYR A 291 13.18 -10.64 -11.77
C TYR A 291 14.33 -11.61 -12.05
N PRO A 292 14.83 -12.34 -11.04
CA PRO A 292 15.99 -13.19 -11.17
C PRO A 292 15.71 -14.46 -11.99
N PRO A 293 16.76 -15.12 -12.55
CA PRO A 293 16.64 -16.32 -13.38
C PRO A 293 15.78 -17.44 -12.80
N TRP A 294 15.89 -17.69 -11.49
CA TRP A 294 15.15 -18.75 -10.80
C TRP A 294 13.63 -18.51 -10.74
N LEU A 295 13.19 -17.25 -10.85
CA LEU A 295 11.79 -16.87 -10.87
C LEU A 295 11.25 -16.80 -12.29
N ILE A 296 12.00 -16.24 -13.24
CA ILE A 296 11.55 -16.12 -14.63
C ILE A 296 11.42 -17.48 -15.34
N SER A 297 12.14 -18.51 -14.87
CA SER A 297 12.03 -19.88 -15.37
C SER A 297 10.75 -20.61 -14.95
N GLN A 298 9.94 -20.01 -14.08
CA GLN A 298 8.71 -20.61 -13.56
C GLN A 298 7.51 -20.33 -14.50
N PRO A 299 6.51 -21.23 -14.56
CA PRO A 299 5.39 -21.09 -15.49
C PRO A 299 4.49 -19.86 -15.21
N TYR A 300 4.48 -19.37 -13.96
CA TYR A 300 3.75 -18.17 -13.55
C TYR A 300 4.53 -16.87 -13.77
N SER A 301 5.74 -16.90 -14.33
CA SER A 301 6.52 -15.68 -14.58
C SER A 301 5.81 -14.69 -15.52
N GLN A 302 4.94 -15.19 -16.39
CA GLN A 302 4.12 -14.39 -17.30
C GLN A 302 3.06 -13.52 -16.59
N LEU A 303 2.77 -13.77 -15.31
CA LEU A 303 1.83 -12.98 -14.49
C LEU A 303 2.51 -11.77 -13.84
N LEU A 304 3.84 -11.73 -13.82
CA LEU A 304 4.60 -10.74 -13.07
C LEU A 304 4.42 -9.33 -13.67
N PRO A 305 4.15 -8.30 -12.85
CA PRO A 305 4.01 -6.93 -13.35
C PRO A 305 5.36 -6.37 -13.79
N CYS A 306 5.33 -5.40 -14.70
CA CYS A 306 6.48 -4.55 -14.99
C CYS A 306 6.77 -3.67 -13.76
N VAL A 307 8.03 -3.57 -13.36
CA VAL A 307 8.44 -2.90 -12.12
C VAL A 307 9.19 -1.62 -12.45
N THR A 308 8.82 -0.52 -11.78
CA THR A 308 9.54 0.76 -11.84
C THR A 308 9.88 1.26 -10.44
N ALA A 309 10.60 2.38 -10.32
CA ALA A 309 10.85 2.98 -9.02
C ALA A 309 9.55 3.57 -8.40
N PRO A 310 9.37 3.55 -7.07
CA PRO A 310 8.34 4.32 -6.36
C PRO A 310 8.36 5.81 -6.72
N GLY A 311 7.18 6.39 -6.90
CA GLY A 311 7.01 7.78 -7.33
C GLY A 311 7.30 8.01 -8.81
N THR A 312 7.40 6.98 -9.64
CA THR A 312 7.53 7.13 -11.10
C THR A 312 6.18 7.45 -11.72
N SER A 313 6.09 8.46 -12.58
CA SER A 313 4.85 8.80 -13.30
C SER A 313 4.45 7.68 -14.27
N ILE A 314 3.25 7.11 -14.09
CA ILE A 314 2.73 6.02 -14.91
C ILE A 314 1.94 6.57 -16.10
N GLY A 315 1.14 7.62 -15.87
CA GLY A 315 0.25 8.24 -16.84
C GLY A 315 -0.68 9.25 -16.17
N TYR A 316 -1.59 9.84 -16.95
CA TYR A 316 -2.58 10.76 -16.41
C TYR A 316 -3.80 10.02 -15.86
N LEU A 317 -4.56 10.70 -15.00
CA LEU A 317 -5.89 10.28 -14.60
C LEU A 317 -6.76 10.02 -15.83
N LYS A 318 -7.58 8.97 -15.76
CA LYS A 318 -8.61 8.71 -16.77
C LYS A 318 -9.57 9.91 -16.86
N GLU A 319 -10.00 10.20 -18.07
CA GLU A 319 -10.82 11.38 -18.36
C GLU A 319 -12.14 11.38 -17.58
N GLU A 320 -12.77 10.21 -17.43
CA GLU A 320 -14.01 10.08 -16.65
C GLU A 320 -13.81 10.39 -15.16
N ILE A 321 -12.67 10.03 -14.58
CA ILE A 321 -12.32 10.32 -13.18
C ILE A 321 -12.00 11.81 -13.02
N SER A 322 -11.18 12.35 -13.94
CA SER A 322 -10.88 13.79 -13.98
C SER A 322 -12.16 14.63 -13.99
N LYS A 323 -13.10 14.32 -14.88
CA LYS A 323 -14.40 15.03 -14.97
C LYS A 323 -15.31 14.80 -13.77
N GLN A 324 -15.42 13.57 -13.28
CA GLN A 324 -16.32 13.22 -12.17
C GLN A 324 -15.91 13.95 -10.89
N PHE A 325 -14.62 13.99 -10.58
CA PHE A 325 -14.13 14.58 -9.34
C PHE A 325 -13.64 16.01 -9.51
N GLY A 326 -13.42 16.52 -10.73
CA GLY A 326 -12.95 17.90 -10.96
C GLY A 326 -11.44 18.05 -10.74
N PHE A 327 -10.67 17.01 -11.03
CA PHE A 327 -9.21 17.08 -11.08
C PHE A 327 -8.74 17.60 -12.46
N PRO A 328 -7.50 18.09 -12.60
CA PRO A 328 -6.94 18.47 -13.88
C PRO A 328 -6.70 17.28 -14.79
N ASN A 329 -6.83 17.47 -16.11
CA ASN A 329 -6.49 16.44 -17.10
C ASN A 329 -4.98 16.15 -17.17
N ASP A 330 -4.14 17.08 -16.69
CA ASP A 330 -2.69 16.89 -16.53
C ASP A 330 -2.31 16.31 -15.16
N CYS A 331 -3.28 15.89 -14.33
CA CYS A 331 -3.01 15.22 -13.06
C CYS A 331 -2.42 13.83 -13.32
N SER A 332 -1.17 13.63 -12.90
CA SER A 332 -0.43 12.38 -13.10
C SER A 332 -0.65 11.38 -11.98
N VAL A 333 -0.65 10.10 -12.30
CA VAL A 333 -0.69 9.01 -11.32
C VAL A 333 0.69 8.38 -11.27
N CYS A 334 1.26 8.32 -10.08
CA CYS A 334 2.61 7.82 -9.83
C CYS A 334 2.55 6.44 -9.16
N THR A 335 3.58 5.63 -9.37
CA THR A 335 3.73 4.38 -8.63
C THR A 335 3.81 4.62 -7.14
N GLY A 336 3.23 3.68 -6.40
CA GLY A 336 3.15 3.69 -4.96
C GLY A 336 4.40 3.18 -4.25
N THR A 337 4.14 2.64 -3.07
CA THR A 337 5.09 1.86 -2.27
C THR A 337 4.31 1.04 -1.23
N THR A 338 5.00 0.40 -0.29
CA THR A 338 4.37 -0.21 0.88
C THR A 338 4.17 0.79 2.01
N ASP A 339 3.11 0.62 2.79
CA ASP A 339 2.74 1.40 3.98
C ASP A 339 3.94 1.73 4.90
N SER A 340 4.75 0.72 5.18
CA SER A 340 5.89 0.83 6.06
C SER A 340 7.00 1.71 5.48
N ILE A 341 7.16 1.74 4.15
CA ILE A 341 8.15 2.59 3.47
C ILE A 341 7.60 4.01 3.31
N ALA A 342 6.30 4.16 3.02
CA ALA A 342 5.64 5.46 3.03
C ALA A 342 5.74 6.13 4.43
N ALA A 343 5.49 5.39 5.51
CA ALA A 343 5.65 5.90 6.87
C ALA A 343 7.10 6.33 7.18
N PHE A 344 8.11 5.63 6.64
CA PHE A 344 9.50 6.05 6.76
C PHE A 344 9.76 7.37 6.01
N LEU A 345 9.28 7.48 4.77
CA LEU A 345 9.41 8.69 3.95
C LEU A 345 8.79 9.90 4.63
N ALA A 346 7.67 9.71 5.35
CA ALA A 346 7.02 10.77 6.10
C ALA A 346 7.92 11.42 7.15
N ALA A 347 8.83 10.64 7.76
CA ALA A 347 9.78 11.16 8.74
C ALA A 347 10.90 12.02 8.13
N ARG A 348 11.02 12.07 6.79
CA ARG A 348 12.04 12.85 6.04
C ARG A 348 13.48 12.55 6.47
N ALA A 349 13.75 11.32 6.90
CA ALA A 349 15.09 10.80 7.11
C ALA A 349 15.76 10.49 5.76
N THR A 350 16.39 11.49 5.13
CA THR A 350 16.88 11.40 3.74
C THR A 350 18.38 11.09 3.60
N GLN A 351 19.14 11.13 4.70
CA GLN A 351 20.59 10.90 4.69
C GLN A 351 20.92 9.53 5.31
N PRO A 352 21.87 8.77 4.74
CA PRO A 352 22.39 7.56 5.38
C PRO A 352 22.83 7.84 6.82
N GLY A 353 22.60 6.88 7.72
CA GLY A 353 22.82 7.05 9.16
C GLY A 353 21.60 7.61 9.91
N LYS A 354 20.61 8.20 9.22
CA LYS A 354 19.32 8.52 9.82
C LYS A 354 18.44 7.28 9.88
N ALA A 355 17.81 7.07 11.02
CA ALA A 355 16.91 5.95 11.23
C ALA A 355 15.53 6.41 11.71
N VAL A 356 14.54 5.56 11.50
CA VAL A 356 13.22 5.66 12.12
C VAL A 356 13.00 4.41 12.96
N THR A 357 12.77 4.62 14.25
CA THR A 357 12.32 3.58 15.16
C THR A 357 10.84 3.76 15.43
N SER A 358 10.04 2.76 15.04
CA SER A 358 8.61 2.70 15.36
C SER A 358 8.40 1.95 16.68
N LEU A 359 7.93 2.68 17.69
CA LEU A 359 7.52 2.18 19.00
C LEU A 359 6.02 1.84 18.97
N GLY A 360 5.68 0.78 18.25
CA GLY A 360 4.31 0.24 18.16
C GLY A 360 4.05 -0.86 19.19
N SER A 361 3.21 -1.83 18.82
CA SER A 361 3.11 -3.08 19.59
C SER A 361 4.47 -3.77 19.71
N THR A 362 5.24 -3.72 18.63
CA THR A 362 6.63 -4.14 18.52
C THR A 362 7.55 -2.93 18.29
N LEU A 363 8.85 -3.12 18.54
CA LEU A 363 9.93 -2.20 18.21
C LEU A 363 10.45 -2.56 16.81
N ALA A 364 10.17 -1.70 15.83
CA ALA A 364 10.66 -1.88 14.46
C ALA A 364 11.67 -0.78 14.11
N ILE A 365 12.80 -1.18 13.55
CA ILE A 365 13.90 -0.28 13.20
C ILE A 365 14.06 -0.27 11.68
N LYS A 366 14.23 0.94 11.14
CA LYS A 366 14.61 1.18 9.75
C LYS A 366 15.73 2.19 9.71
N LEU A 367 16.88 1.79 9.18
CA LEU A 367 18.07 2.60 9.05
C LEU A 367 18.33 2.84 7.57
N LEU A 368 18.43 4.11 7.17
CA LEU A 368 18.86 4.44 5.83
C LEU A 368 20.37 4.20 5.73
N SER A 369 20.78 3.40 4.76
CA SER A 369 22.15 2.97 4.55
C SER A 369 22.54 3.08 3.08
N THR A 370 23.84 3.22 2.83
CA THR A 370 24.43 3.08 1.49
C THR A 370 24.53 1.63 1.04
N ASN A 371 24.51 0.68 1.98
CA ASN A 371 24.76 -0.74 1.70
C ASN A 371 23.46 -1.54 1.84
N ARG A 372 23.23 -2.46 0.90
CA ARG A 372 22.18 -3.48 1.02
C ARG A 372 22.64 -4.52 2.03
N ILE A 373 21.80 -4.80 3.03
CA ILE A 373 22.08 -5.80 4.06
C ILE A 373 20.89 -6.76 4.16
N GLU A 374 21.18 -8.04 4.07
CA GLU A 374 20.21 -9.12 4.23
C GLU A 374 20.82 -10.22 5.08
N ASP A 375 20.12 -10.58 6.15
CA ASP A 375 20.50 -11.69 7.01
C ASP A 375 19.25 -12.29 7.65
N ALA A 376 18.72 -13.35 7.03
CA ALA A 376 17.50 -13.99 7.51
C ALA A 376 17.68 -14.66 8.87
N ARG A 377 18.91 -14.94 9.33
CA ARG A 377 19.15 -15.48 10.68
C ARG A 377 18.63 -14.51 11.73
N PHE A 378 18.67 -13.21 11.45
CA PHE A 378 18.19 -12.14 12.31
C PHE A 378 16.89 -11.48 11.81
N GLY A 379 16.29 -12.01 10.75
CA GLY A 379 15.14 -11.39 10.09
C GLY A 379 15.44 -10.00 9.51
N VAL A 380 16.70 -9.72 9.17
CA VAL A 380 17.14 -8.45 8.58
C VAL A 380 17.04 -8.53 7.06
N TYR A 381 16.42 -7.53 6.46
CA TYR A 381 16.37 -7.36 5.00
C TYR A 381 16.28 -5.88 4.64
N SER A 382 16.50 -5.58 3.37
CA SER A 382 16.58 -4.21 2.86
C SER A 382 15.48 -3.91 1.85
N HIS A 383 14.93 -2.70 1.93
CA HIS A 383 14.12 -2.12 0.85
C HIS A 383 14.95 -1.07 0.12
N ARG A 384 14.90 -1.03 -1.21
CA ARG A 384 15.58 0.03 -1.96
C ARG A 384 14.87 1.36 -1.74
N LEU A 385 15.62 2.44 -1.63
CA LEU A 385 15.11 3.80 -1.62
C LEU A 385 16.04 4.67 -2.46
N ASP A 386 15.71 4.80 -3.74
CA ASP A 386 16.56 5.44 -4.74
C ASP A 386 17.94 4.78 -4.83
N ASP A 387 18.99 5.53 -4.55
CA ASP A 387 20.40 5.12 -4.50
C ASP A 387 20.82 4.52 -3.14
N LYS A 388 19.87 4.31 -2.23
CA LYS A 388 20.10 3.89 -0.84
C LYS A 388 19.24 2.67 -0.48
N TRP A 389 19.44 2.18 0.75
CA TRP A 389 18.79 1.00 1.29
C TRP A 389 18.20 1.29 2.67
N LEU A 390 16.94 0.92 2.87
CA LEU A 390 16.30 0.88 4.18
C LEU A 390 16.49 -0.50 4.79
N VAL A 391 17.55 -0.61 5.59
CA VAL A 391 17.92 -1.81 6.31
C VAL A 391 17.14 -1.86 7.62
N GLY A 392 16.53 -2.99 7.95
CA GLY A 392 15.74 -3.05 9.17
C GLY A 392 15.44 -4.44 9.70
N GLY A 393 14.97 -4.45 10.94
CA GLY A 393 14.52 -5.62 11.68
C GLY A 393 13.47 -5.23 12.72
N ALA A 394 12.72 -6.21 13.23
CA ALA A 394 11.66 -5.97 14.21
C ALA A 394 11.81 -6.88 15.42
N SER A 395 11.99 -6.27 16.59
CA SER A 395 11.97 -6.96 17.87
C SER A 395 10.55 -7.24 18.32
N ASN A 396 10.35 -8.33 19.05
CA ASN A 396 9.09 -8.67 19.70
C ASN A 396 8.83 -7.85 20.98
N THR A 397 9.84 -7.11 21.48
CA THR A 397 9.63 -6.10 22.52
C THR A 397 8.91 -4.88 21.96
N GLY A 398 8.33 -4.02 22.81
CA GLY A 398 7.67 -2.79 22.39
C GLY A 398 6.55 -2.36 23.32
N GLY A 399 5.57 -1.64 22.80
CA GLY A 399 4.42 -1.16 23.59
C GLY A 399 3.45 -2.26 24.02
N ALA A 400 3.42 -3.42 23.35
CA ALA A 400 2.45 -4.46 23.69
C ALA A 400 2.69 -5.08 25.07
N VAL A 401 3.95 -5.27 25.47
CA VAL A 401 4.29 -5.76 26.81
C VAL A 401 4.00 -4.69 27.88
N LEU A 402 4.20 -3.41 27.56
CA LEU A 402 3.82 -2.31 28.47
C LEU A 402 2.30 -2.28 28.70
N LYS A 403 1.50 -2.42 27.64
CA LYS A 403 0.02 -2.43 27.71
C LYS A 403 -0.57 -3.67 28.38
N GLN A 404 0.19 -4.75 28.54
CA GLN A 404 -0.24 -5.89 29.36
C GLN A 404 -0.18 -5.59 30.86
N LEU A 405 0.65 -4.62 31.26
CA LEU A 405 0.99 -4.33 32.65
C LEU A 405 0.39 -3.00 33.12
N PHE A 406 0.15 -2.08 32.20
CA PHE A 406 -0.28 -0.70 32.48
C PHE A 406 -1.34 -0.24 31.49
N THR A 407 -2.29 0.56 31.96
CA THR A 407 -3.17 1.35 31.11
C THR A 407 -2.44 2.54 30.50
N ASP A 408 -2.98 3.15 29.44
CA ASP A 408 -2.37 4.32 28.82
C ASP A 408 -2.25 5.50 29.83
N GLU A 409 -3.23 5.68 30.71
CA GLU A 409 -3.19 6.69 31.78
C GLU A 409 -2.11 6.40 32.83
N GLN A 410 -1.91 5.13 33.20
CA GLN A 410 -0.82 4.74 34.09
C GLN A 410 0.55 4.98 33.45
N LEU A 411 0.71 4.66 32.17
CA LEU A 411 1.96 4.89 31.45
C LEU A 411 2.32 6.37 31.43
N GLU A 412 1.35 7.26 31.20
CA GLU A 412 1.55 8.72 31.24
C GLU A 412 1.97 9.17 32.65
N LYS A 413 1.16 8.90 33.68
CA LYS A 413 1.40 9.34 35.06
C LYS A 413 2.68 8.78 35.69
N LEU A 414 3.00 7.52 35.42
CA LEU A 414 4.23 6.91 35.94
C LEU A 414 5.46 7.47 35.21
N SER A 415 5.36 7.74 33.90
CA SER A 415 6.48 8.28 33.13
C SER A 415 6.88 9.68 33.60
N GLU A 416 5.92 10.53 33.96
CA GLU A 416 6.19 11.88 34.48
C GLU A 416 7.13 11.87 35.71
N GLN A 417 7.01 10.84 36.55
CA GLN A 417 7.81 10.65 37.76
C GLN A 417 9.20 10.08 37.49
N ILE A 418 9.48 9.60 36.27
CA ILE A 418 10.79 9.08 35.90
C ILE A 418 11.75 10.25 35.69
N ASN A 419 12.95 10.14 36.27
CA ASN A 419 14.09 10.96 35.90
C ASN A 419 14.84 10.31 34.71
N PRO A 420 14.69 10.82 33.48
CA PRO A 420 15.27 10.20 32.30
C PRO A 420 16.79 10.42 32.19
N MET A 421 17.42 11.14 33.12
CA MET A 421 18.87 11.31 33.19
C MET A 421 19.55 10.26 34.08
N GLN A 422 18.79 9.55 34.91
CA GLN A 422 19.32 8.51 35.78
C GLN A 422 19.16 7.13 35.13
N ALA A 423 20.23 6.33 35.10
CA ALA A 423 20.13 4.96 34.60
C ALA A 423 19.37 4.06 35.58
N SER A 424 18.44 3.26 35.07
CA SER A 424 17.81 2.17 35.81
C SER A 424 18.77 0.96 35.88
N PRO A 425 19.03 0.39 37.08
CA PRO A 425 19.91 -0.76 37.21
C PRO A 425 19.26 -2.09 36.77
N LEU A 426 17.96 -2.07 36.44
CA LEU A 426 17.19 -3.28 36.10
C LEU A 426 17.59 -3.78 34.70
N ASP A 427 17.80 -5.10 34.58
CA ASP A 427 18.17 -5.77 33.33
C ASP A 427 17.02 -6.65 32.83
N TYR A 428 15.99 -6.01 32.28
CA TYR A 428 14.86 -6.73 31.72
C TYR A 428 15.08 -7.10 30.25
N TYR A 429 14.29 -8.05 29.79
CA TYR A 429 14.08 -8.32 28.38
C TYR A 429 12.55 -8.41 28.14
N PRO A 430 11.87 -7.25 27.99
CA PRO A 430 10.41 -7.18 28.04
C PRO A 430 9.81 -7.82 26.79
N LEU A 431 9.17 -8.98 26.92
CA LEU A 431 8.52 -9.67 25.81
C LEU A 431 7.07 -10.00 26.17
N LYS A 432 6.18 -9.87 25.19
CA LYS A 432 4.76 -10.22 25.34
C LYS A 432 4.55 -11.74 25.46
N ALA A 433 5.41 -12.50 24.79
CA ALA A 433 5.36 -13.96 24.68
C ALA A 433 6.78 -14.51 24.51
N VAL A 434 6.95 -15.83 24.57
CA VAL A 434 8.23 -16.49 24.29
C VAL A 434 8.64 -16.24 22.84
N GLY A 435 9.93 -15.94 22.65
CA GLY A 435 10.56 -15.77 21.36
C GLY A 435 10.92 -14.32 21.04
N GLU A 436 12.12 -14.13 20.50
CA GLU A 436 12.64 -12.88 19.96
C GLU A 436 13.02 -13.07 18.50
N ARG A 437 12.67 -12.11 17.64
CA ARG A 437 13.05 -12.11 16.21
C ARG A 437 14.32 -11.32 15.96
N PHE A 438 14.51 -10.20 16.66
CA PHE A 438 15.61 -9.27 16.42
C PHE A 438 15.86 -8.47 17.70
N PRO A 439 17.11 -8.20 18.10
CA PRO A 439 18.37 -8.53 17.45
C PRO A 439 18.94 -9.92 17.80
N VAL A 440 18.31 -10.65 18.74
CA VAL A 440 18.86 -11.93 19.23
C VAL A 440 18.47 -13.11 18.35
N ALA A 441 17.28 -13.06 17.74
CA ALA A 441 16.70 -14.14 16.93
C ALA A 441 16.65 -15.51 17.65
N ASP A 442 16.18 -15.50 18.89
CA ASP A 442 16.00 -16.72 19.69
C ASP A 442 14.51 -17.03 19.86
N PRO A 443 13.96 -18.05 19.17
CA PRO A 443 12.55 -18.44 19.28
C PRO A 443 12.17 -18.99 20.67
N LYS A 444 13.15 -19.31 21.53
CA LYS A 444 12.94 -19.83 22.89
C LYS A 444 13.17 -18.78 23.97
N MET A 445 13.47 -17.53 23.60
CA MET A 445 13.77 -16.47 24.57
C MET A 445 12.56 -16.19 25.47
N VAL A 446 12.73 -16.38 26.78
CA VAL A 446 11.66 -16.17 27.77
C VAL A 446 11.63 -14.69 28.19
N PRO A 447 10.45 -14.06 28.37
CA PRO A 447 10.36 -12.72 28.94
C PRO A 447 11.08 -12.62 30.29
N ARG A 448 11.92 -11.60 30.46
CA ARG A 448 12.65 -11.34 31.72
C ARG A 448 12.17 -10.03 32.33
N LEU A 449 11.33 -10.13 33.37
CA LEU A 449 10.72 -8.99 34.07
C LEU A 449 10.97 -9.01 35.60
N HIS A 450 11.91 -9.85 36.06
CA HIS A 450 12.26 -10.00 37.48
C HIS A 450 13.72 -9.63 37.75
N PRO A 451 14.05 -9.14 38.96
CA PRO A 451 13.12 -8.86 40.08
C PRO A 451 12.23 -7.66 39.78
N ARG A 452 10.96 -7.67 40.22
CA ARG A 452 10.05 -6.52 40.12
C ARG A 452 10.19 -5.68 41.41
N PRO A 453 10.58 -4.40 41.34
CA PRO A 453 10.59 -3.53 42.51
C PRO A 453 9.18 -3.25 43.02
N GLU A 454 9.05 -2.79 44.26
CA GLU A 454 7.75 -2.37 44.84
C GLU A 454 7.18 -1.13 44.14
N SER A 455 8.06 -0.25 43.63
CA SER A 455 7.66 0.96 42.92
C SER A 455 7.36 0.69 41.44
N ASP A 456 6.12 0.97 41.02
CA ASP A 456 5.72 0.90 39.61
C ASP A 456 6.48 1.88 38.71
N VAL A 457 6.95 3.02 39.27
CA VAL A 457 7.78 3.99 38.56
C VAL A 457 9.15 3.37 38.24
N GLU A 458 9.78 2.71 39.21
CA GLU A 458 11.06 2.03 39.02
C GLU A 458 10.91 0.85 38.05
N PHE A 459 9.81 0.11 38.15
CA PHE A 459 9.53 -1.00 37.25
C PHE A 459 9.35 -0.53 35.79
N LEU A 460 8.53 0.51 35.57
CA LEU A 460 8.35 1.09 34.25
C LEU A 460 9.67 1.65 33.70
N HIS A 461 10.43 2.38 34.52
CA HIS A 461 11.75 2.90 34.13
C HIS A 461 12.70 1.78 33.68
N GLY A 462 12.77 0.68 34.43
CA GLY A 462 13.54 -0.51 34.05
C GLY A 462 13.13 -1.10 32.71
N MET A 463 11.83 -1.15 32.41
CA MET A 463 11.35 -1.65 31.12
C MET A 463 11.67 -0.70 29.97
N LEU A 464 11.38 0.60 30.10
CA LEU A 464 11.64 1.60 29.06
C LEU A 464 13.13 1.65 28.70
N GLU A 465 14.00 1.58 29.73
CA GLU A 465 15.44 1.57 29.54
C GLU A 465 15.95 0.25 28.95
N SER A 466 15.39 -0.89 29.36
CA SER A 466 15.75 -2.18 28.77
C SER A 466 15.37 -2.25 27.29
N ILE A 467 14.21 -1.70 26.89
CA ILE A 467 13.83 -1.59 25.48
C ILE A 467 14.80 -0.69 24.71
N ALA A 468 15.23 0.44 25.30
CA ALA A 468 16.24 1.31 24.70
C ALA A 468 17.60 0.60 24.52
N ARG A 469 17.99 -0.28 25.46
CA ARG A 469 19.20 -1.10 25.32
C ARG A 469 19.05 -2.14 24.21
N ILE A 470 17.87 -2.74 24.06
CA ILE A 470 17.58 -3.68 22.95
C ILE A 470 17.67 -2.95 21.61
N GLU A 471 17.16 -1.72 21.52
CA GLU A 471 17.31 -0.87 20.35
C GLU A 471 18.80 -0.56 20.04
N GLY A 472 19.60 -0.21 21.04
CA GLY A 472 21.04 0.01 20.85
C GLY A 472 21.79 -1.23 20.35
N LYS A 473 21.43 -2.41 20.87
CA LYS A 473 21.95 -3.70 20.38
C LYS A 473 21.54 -3.96 18.92
N ALA A 474 20.32 -3.60 18.55
CA ALA A 474 19.85 -3.73 17.18
C ALA A 474 20.64 -2.86 16.21
N TYR A 475 20.87 -1.59 16.52
CA TYR A 475 21.72 -0.73 15.68
C TYR A 475 23.17 -1.22 15.61
N SER A 476 23.70 -1.73 16.72
CA SER A 476 25.04 -2.33 16.76
C SER A 476 25.13 -3.54 15.84
N LEU A 477 24.14 -4.45 15.90
CA LEU A 477 24.05 -5.60 14.99
C LEU A 477 23.96 -5.17 13.53
N LEU A 478 23.13 -4.18 13.19
CA LEU A 478 23.06 -3.68 11.80
C LEU A 478 24.42 -3.17 11.32
N LYS A 479 25.15 -2.44 12.16
CA LYS A 479 26.51 -1.98 11.85
C LYS A 479 27.47 -3.15 11.67
N ASP A 480 27.43 -4.15 12.54
CA ASP A 480 28.28 -5.35 12.45
C ASP A 480 28.01 -6.17 11.17
N LEU A 481 26.75 -6.16 10.69
CA LEU A 481 26.37 -6.76 9.42
C LEU A 481 26.82 -5.94 8.20
N GLY A 482 27.30 -4.71 8.39
CA GLY A 482 27.84 -3.83 7.34
C GLY A 482 26.93 -2.67 6.94
N ALA A 483 25.84 -2.41 7.67
CA ALA A 483 25.03 -1.22 7.45
C ALA A 483 25.81 0.06 7.83
N THR A 484 25.39 1.18 7.26
CA THR A 484 25.85 2.52 7.66
C THR A 484 25.60 2.72 9.15
N GLN A 485 26.55 3.31 9.87
CA GLN A 485 26.36 3.58 11.29
C GLN A 485 25.19 4.55 11.52
N VAL A 486 24.36 4.29 12.53
CA VAL A 486 23.30 5.21 12.95
C VAL A 486 23.90 6.47 13.59
N GLU A 487 23.36 7.62 13.23
CA GLU A 487 23.78 8.95 13.69
C GLU A 487 22.63 9.73 14.34
N GLU A 488 21.38 9.47 13.91
CA GLU A 488 20.19 10.15 14.42
C GLU A 488 18.99 9.23 14.30
N VAL A 489 18.12 9.21 15.31
CA VAL A 489 16.91 8.39 15.32
C VAL A 489 15.67 9.27 15.44
N PHE A 490 14.79 9.14 14.46
CA PHE A 490 13.43 9.65 14.53
C PHE A 490 12.52 8.60 15.18
N THR A 491 11.71 9.02 16.15
CA THR A 491 10.75 8.14 16.81
C THR A 491 9.36 8.30 16.22
N ALA A 492 8.69 7.16 16.02
CA ALA A 492 7.31 7.06 15.53
C ALA A 492 6.50 6.05 16.38
N GLY A 493 5.19 5.99 16.16
CA GLY A 493 4.29 5.07 16.88
C GLY A 493 3.85 5.58 18.25
N GLY A 494 3.03 4.80 18.95
CA GLY A 494 2.41 5.21 20.21
C GLY A 494 3.42 5.55 21.31
N GLY A 495 4.55 4.85 21.36
CA GLY A 495 5.61 5.12 22.33
C GLY A 495 6.35 6.45 22.11
N ALA A 496 6.30 7.01 20.89
CA ALA A 496 6.92 8.31 20.59
C ALA A 496 6.29 9.49 21.33
N LYS A 497 5.06 9.33 21.87
CA LYS A 497 4.38 10.35 22.67
C LYS A 497 5.01 10.52 24.06
N ASN A 498 5.81 9.55 24.51
CA ASN A 498 6.43 9.56 25.82
C ASN A 498 7.78 10.28 25.76
N GLU A 499 7.79 11.58 26.08
CA GLU A 499 9.00 12.41 26.05
C GLU A 499 10.11 11.89 26.98
N LYS A 500 9.74 11.31 28.13
CA LYS A 500 10.67 10.72 29.08
C LYS A 500 11.36 9.51 28.48
N TRP A 501 10.62 8.67 27.76
CA TRP A 501 11.18 7.54 27.03
C TRP A 501 12.11 7.99 25.90
N THR A 502 11.74 9.03 25.16
CA THR A 502 12.62 9.65 24.15
C THR A 502 13.95 10.08 24.77
N LYS A 503 13.94 10.72 25.94
CA LYS A 503 15.16 11.13 26.65
C LYS A 503 15.98 9.96 27.21
N ILE A 504 15.33 8.91 27.70
CA ILE A 504 16.01 7.66 28.08
C ILE A 504 16.73 7.07 26.86
N ARG A 505 16.07 7.01 25.70
CA ARG A 505 16.65 6.48 24.46
C ARG A 505 17.81 7.33 23.98
N GLU A 506 17.68 8.65 23.97
CA GLU A 506 18.78 9.58 23.62
C GLU A 506 20.03 9.29 24.46
N ARG A 507 19.85 9.14 25.79
CA ARG A 507 20.95 8.81 26.71
C ARG A 507 21.52 7.42 26.48
N VAL A 508 20.67 6.39 26.32
CA VAL A 508 21.10 4.99 26.18
C VAL A 508 21.78 4.72 24.84
N LEU A 509 21.28 5.32 23.76
CA LEU A 509 21.85 5.19 22.42
C LEU A 509 23.09 6.07 22.23
N GLY A 510 23.20 7.16 23.00
CA GLY A 510 24.32 8.12 22.90
C GLY A 510 24.28 8.96 21.62
N LEU A 511 23.10 9.15 21.04
CA LEU A 511 22.86 9.89 19.80
C LEU A 511 21.54 10.66 19.85
N PRO A 512 21.33 11.68 19.00
CA PRO A 512 20.08 12.43 18.96
C PRO A 512 18.86 11.53 18.69
N VAL A 513 17.86 11.62 19.56
CA VAL A 513 16.55 10.98 19.38
C VAL A 513 15.47 12.04 19.46
N SER A 514 14.65 12.16 18.42
CA SER A 514 13.57 13.14 18.36
C SER A 514 12.33 12.57 17.70
N SER A 515 11.16 13.14 17.98
CA SER A 515 9.93 12.74 17.31
C SER A 515 9.93 13.22 15.87
N ALA A 516 9.57 12.34 14.93
CA ALA A 516 9.38 12.75 13.54
C ALA A 516 8.24 13.78 13.44
N THR A 517 8.43 14.83 12.64
CA THR A 517 7.40 15.86 12.43
C THR A 517 6.14 15.28 11.76
N GLN A 518 6.32 14.30 10.88
CA GLN A 518 5.24 13.57 10.20
C GLN A 518 5.58 12.08 10.21
N THR A 519 4.56 11.24 10.44
CA THR A 519 4.71 9.78 10.52
C THR A 519 3.65 9.02 9.73
N GLU A 520 2.66 9.72 9.21
CA GLU A 520 1.53 9.13 8.51
C GLU A 520 1.95 8.66 7.11
N ALA A 521 1.64 7.40 6.77
CA ALA A 521 2.00 6.81 5.48
C ALA A 521 1.44 7.62 4.30
N ALA A 522 0.19 8.13 4.39
CA ALA A 522 -0.39 8.97 3.36
C ALA A 522 0.45 10.23 3.06
N TYR A 523 1.11 10.81 4.07
CA TYR A 523 2.03 11.93 3.85
C TYR A 523 3.27 11.48 3.07
N GLY A 524 3.82 10.30 3.39
CA GLY A 524 4.90 9.69 2.62
C GLY A 524 4.53 9.37 1.17
N ALA A 525 3.32 8.86 0.93
CA ALA A 525 2.78 8.69 -0.41
C ALA A 525 2.63 10.04 -1.14
N ALA A 526 2.25 11.11 -0.42
CA ALA A 526 2.14 12.44 -1.00
C ALA A 526 3.51 13.00 -1.42
N LEU A 527 4.58 12.66 -0.68
CA LEU A 527 5.95 12.96 -1.08
C LEU A 527 6.38 12.18 -2.35
N LEU A 528 5.90 10.94 -2.54
CA LEU A 528 6.11 10.20 -3.80
C LEU A 528 5.34 10.83 -4.96
N ALA A 529 4.11 11.29 -4.73
CA ALA A 529 3.34 12.05 -5.71
C ALA A 529 4.09 13.34 -6.11
N LEU A 530 4.61 14.09 -5.12
CA LEU A 530 5.45 15.27 -5.35
C LEU A 530 6.68 14.94 -6.19
N LYS A 531 7.39 13.86 -5.87
CA LYS A 531 8.55 13.40 -6.63
C LYS A 531 8.21 13.11 -8.09
N GLY A 532 7.14 12.35 -8.34
CA GLY A 532 6.73 11.97 -9.70
C GLY A 532 6.17 13.08 -10.57
N ALA A 533 5.71 14.18 -9.95
CA ALA A 533 5.26 15.37 -10.67
C ALA A 533 6.39 16.30 -11.11
N GLN A 534 7.60 16.12 -10.57
CA GLN A 534 8.76 16.88 -11.03
C GLN A 534 9.26 16.21 -12.32
N PRO A 535 9.33 16.92 -13.46
CA PRO A 535 9.97 16.35 -14.64
C PRO A 535 11.41 15.98 -14.25
N ASN A 536 11.80 14.73 -14.51
CA ASN A 536 13.13 14.20 -14.21
C ASN A 536 14.18 15.27 -14.52
N MET A 537 14.76 15.87 -13.47
CA MET A 537 16.03 16.56 -13.60
C MET A 537 17.09 15.45 -13.69
N SER A 538 17.13 14.81 -14.86
CA SER A 538 18.19 13.88 -15.25
C SER A 538 19.47 14.64 -15.53
#